data_AF-A0A0M4QHB3-F1
#
_entry.id   AF-A0A0M4QHB3-F1
#
_cell.length_a   1.000
_cell.length_b   1.000
_cell.length_c   1.000
_cell.angle_alpha   90.00
_cell.angle_beta   90.00
_cell.angle_gamma   90.00
#
_symmetry.space_group_name_H-M   'P 1'
#
loop_
_entity.id
_entity.type
_entity.pdbx_description
1 polymer ?
#
loop_
_entity_poly.entity_id
_entity_poly.type
_entity_poly.pdbx_seq_one_letter_code
_entity_poly.pdbx_strand_id
1 'polypeptide(L)'
;MSLRSGPVTDPAAGPGPQAVADAVLAHPSVLRLDGGPFGAIASYLPGHRIQGVRLADPVEIAVLLRLGRPFAEVADEVADRVRAVLGDDTLAVDVTVADVGAAGGVEGPAAP
;
A
#
# COMPACT_ATOMS: atom_id res chain seq x y z
N MET A 1 12.94 -11.81 -32.85
CA MET A 1 11.95 -12.51 -32.00
C MET A 1 11.46 -11.49 -30.98
N SER A 2 10.40 -10.74 -31.31
CA SER A 2 9.92 -9.61 -30.51
C SER A 2 8.60 -9.99 -29.85
N LEU A 3 8.59 -10.08 -28.53
CA LEU A 3 7.36 -10.14 -27.74
C LEU A 3 6.96 -8.69 -27.43
N ARG A 4 5.96 -8.18 -28.16
CA ARG A 4 5.20 -7.00 -27.75
C ARG A 4 4.22 -7.46 -26.66
N SER A 5 4.63 -7.44 -25.41
CA SER A 5 3.68 -7.55 -24.30
C SER A 5 3.14 -6.16 -23.99
N GLY A 6 1.94 -5.84 -24.46
CA GLY A 6 1.12 -4.80 -23.86
C GLY A 6 0.70 -5.20 -22.44
N PRO A 7 0.17 -4.29 -21.62
CA PRO A 7 -0.32 -4.66 -20.30
C PRO A 7 -1.46 -5.67 -20.44
N VAL A 8 -1.24 -6.90 -19.97
CA VAL A 8 -2.32 -7.87 -19.78
C VAL A 8 -3.07 -7.44 -18.52
N THR A 9 -4.09 -6.62 -18.70
CA THR A 9 -5.10 -6.45 -17.65
C THR A 9 -6.10 -7.57 -17.87
N ASP A 10 -5.87 -8.71 -17.23
CA ASP A 10 -6.84 -9.82 -17.23
C ASP A 10 -8.00 -9.45 -16.29
N PRO A 11 -9.24 -9.25 -16.80
CA PRO A 11 -10.38 -8.88 -15.96
C PRO A 11 -10.93 -10.04 -15.11
N ALA A 12 -10.41 -11.27 -15.26
CA ALA A 12 -10.74 -12.42 -14.42
C ALA A 12 -9.74 -12.63 -13.27
N ALA A 13 -8.57 -11.97 -13.30
CA ALA A 13 -7.79 -11.74 -12.11
C ALA A 13 -8.55 -10.75 -11.23
N GLY A 14 -8.93 -11.17 -10.02
CA GLY A 14 -9.45 -10.25 -9.01
C GLY A 14 -8.51 -9.04 -8.83
N PRO A 15 -8.99 -7.96 -8.20
CA PRO A 15 -8.25 -6.71 -8.14
C PRO A 15 -6.83 -6.93 -7.57
N GLY A 16 -5.85 -6.59 -8.40
CA GLY A 16 -4.45 -6.84 -8.11
C GLY A 16 -3.81 -5.83 -7.14
N PRO A 17 -2.50 -5.94 -6.90
CA PRO A 17 -1.79 -5.11 -5.91
C PRO A 17 -1.83 -3.61 -6.23
N GLN A 18 -1.97 -3.23 -7.50
CA GLN A 18 -2.13 -1.84 -7.89
C GLN A 18 -3.47 -1.25 -7.40
N ALA A 19 -4.57 -2.01 -7.53
CA ALA A 19 -5.88 -1.55 -7.08
C ALA A 19 -5.91 -1.37 -5.56
N VAL A 20 -5.26 -2.27 -4.82
CA VAL A 20 -5.08 -2.13 -3.37
C VAL A 20 -4.25 -0.89 -3.04
N ALA A 21 -3.11 -0.69 -3.71
CA ALA A 21 -2.28 0.49 -3.51
C ALA A 21 -3.05 1.80 -3.72
N ASP A 22 -3.79 1.91 -4.82
CA ASP A 22 -4.57 3.10 -5.16
C ASP A 22 -5.66 3.37 -4.12
N ALA A 23 -6.35 2.33 -3.65
CA ALA A 23 -7.38 2.46 -2.63
C ALA A 23 -6.82 2.93 -1.28
N VAL A 24 -5.67 2.37 -0.85
CA VAL A 24 -4.97 2.77 0.37
C VAL A 24 -4.50 4.22 0.28
N LEU A 25 -3.91 4.62 -0.85
CA LEU A 25 -3.45 6.00 -1.08
C LEU A 25 -4.60 7.01 -1.16
N ALA A 26 -5.81 6.58 -1.54
CA ALA A 26 -6.99 7.42 -1.51
C ALA A 26 -7.54 7.67 -0.08
N HIS A 27 -6.94 7.09 0.96
CA HIS A 27 -7.33 7.35 2.35
C HIS A 27 -6.71 8.68 2.83
N PRO A 28 -7.49 9.63 3.40
CA PRO A 28 -7.01 10.98 3.70
C PRO A 28 -5.89 11.05 4.75
N SER A 29 -5.80 10.03 5.62
CA SER A 29 -4.75 9.91 6.63
C SER A 29 -3.49 9.19 6.13
N VAL A 30 -3.51 8.59 4.93
CA VAL A 30 -2.34 7.92 4.36
C VAL A 30 -1.55 8.95 3.55
N LEU A 31 -0.27 9.13 3.90
CA LEU A 31 0.64 10.04 3.19
C LEU A 31 1.32 9.35 2.02
N ARG A 32 1.73 8.09 2.23
CA ARG A 32 2.43 7.26 1.25
C ARG A 32 2.40 5.79 1.66
N LEU A 33 2.62 4.89 0.70
CA LEU A 33 3.04 3.51 0.95
C LEU A 33 4.55 3.44 1.23
N ASP A 34 4.94 2.54 2.14
CA ASP A 34 6.33 2.27 2.49
C ASP A 34 6.72 0.82 2.16
N GLY A 35 7.93 0.60 1.66
CA GLY A 35 8.38 -0.75 1.29
C GLY A 35 8.73 -1.65 2.48
N GLY A 36 8.70 -1.14 3.71
CA GLY A 36 9.29 -1.78 4.87
C GLY A 36 10.82 -1.87 4.77
N PRO A 37 11.48 -2.44 5.80
CA PRO A 37 12.91 -2.67 5.81
C PRO A 37 13.36 -3.44 4.55
N PHE A 38 14.38 -2.92 3.87
CA PHE A 38 14.94 -3.49 2.64
C PHE A 38 13.93 -3.66 1.48
N GLY A 39 12.76 -3.02 1.54
CA GLY A 39 11.71 -3.19 0.53
C GLY A 39 11.01 -4.55 0.58
N ALA A 40 10.97 -5.20 1.76
CA ALA A 40 10.39 -6.52 1.97
C ALA A 40 8.87 -6.61 1.74
N ILE A 41 8.16 -5.48 1.85
CA ILE A 41 6.72 -5.38 1.57
C ILE A 41 6.57 -4.81 0.17
N ALA A 42 6.46 -5.72 -0.80
CA ALA A 42 6.27 -5.36 -2.20
C ALA A 42 5.58 -6.48 -2.98
N SER A 43 4.86 -6.08 -4.01
CA SER A 43 4.27 -6.97 -5.01
C SER A 43 5.02 -6.80 -6.33
N TYR A 44 5.47 -7.91 -6.92
CA TYR A 44 6.24 -7.91 -8.16
C TYR A 44 5.32 -8.26 -9.33
N LEU A 45 5.24 -7.35 -10.29
CA LEU A 45 4.49 -7.48 -11.52
C LEU A 45 5.46 -7.57 -12.71
N PRO A 46 5.01 -8.00 -13.90
CA PRO A 46 5.84 -7.91 -15.09
C PRO A 46 6.32 -6.47 -15.35
N GLY A 47 7.63 -6.27 -15.30
CA GLY A 47 8.30 -5.00 -15.63
C GLY A 47 8.31 -3.93 -14.54
N HIS A 48 7.62 -4.12 -13.40
CA HIS A 48 7.63 -3.16 -12.30
C HIS A 48 7.24 -3.80 -10.96
N ARG A 49 7.42 -3.07 -9.87
CA ARG A 49 7.01 -3.51 -8.53
C ARG A 49 6.18 -2.43 -7.85
N ILE A 50 5.24 -2.86 -7.02
CA ILE A 50 4.44 -2.00 -6.15
C ILE A 50 4.99 -2.14 -4.74
N GLN A 51 5.45 -1.03 -4.15
CA GLN A 51 5.96 -1.03 -2.78
C GLN A 51 4.82 -0.83 -1.78
N GLY A 52 4.95 -1.40 -0.59
CA GLY A 52 4.01 -1.26 0.53
C GLY A 52 2.73 -2.04 0.41
N VAL A 53 2.65 -2.95 -0.57
CA VAL A 53 1.56 -3.93 -0.71
C VAL A 53 2.16 -5.30 -0.97
N ARG A 54 1.78 -6.31 -0.20
CA ARG A 54 2.10 -7.72 -0.45
C ARG A 54 0.82 -8.55 -0.27
N LEU A 55 0.32 -9.09 -1.38
CA LEU A 55 -0.85 -9.98 -1.39
C LEU A 55 -0.42 -11.41 -1.01
N ALA A 56 -0.10 -11.61 0.26
CA ALA A 56 0.19 -12.91 0.88
C ALA A 56 -0.91 -13.27 1.89
N ASP A 57 -0.66 -14.28 2.72
CA ASP A 57 -1.50 -14.61 3.88
C ASP A 57 -0.64 -14.49 5.16
N PRO A 58 -0.81 -13.42 5.97
CA PRO A 58 -1.76 -12.32 5.79
C PRO A 58 -1.38 -11.35 4.65
N VAL A 59 -2.34 -10.56 4.19
CA VAL A 59 -2.08 -9.42 3.29
C VAL A 59 -1.35 -8.35 4.09
N GLU A 60 -0.20 -7.89 3.60
CA GLU A 60 0.61 -6.91 4.31
C GLU A 60 0.61 -5.56 3.60
N ILE A 61 0.35 -4.52 4.39
CA ILE A 61 0.30 -3.13 3.97
C ILE A 61 1.23 -2.32 4.86
N ALA A 62 2.12 -1.52 4.28
CA ALA A 62 2.96 -0.60 5.04
C ALA A 62 2.73 0.84 4.59
N VAL A 63 2.45 1.72 5.55
CA VAL A 63 2.00 3.09 5.31
C VAL A 63 2.73 4.10 6.17
N LEU A 64 2.87 5.29 5.63
CA LEU A 64 3.14 6.51 6.39
C LEU A 64 1.82 7.19 6.69
N LEU A 65 1.57 7.48 7.97
CA LEU A 65 0.32 8.12 8.39
C LEU A 65 0.50 9.60 8.73
N ARG A 66 -0.55 10.36 8.48
CA ARG A 66 -0.69 11.73 8.95
C ARG A 66 -0.99 11.73 10.45
N LEU A 67 -0.32 12.60 11.20
CA LEU A 67 -0.68 12.89 12.59
C LEU A 67 -2.08 13.52 12.68
N GLY A 68 -2.89 13.08 13.66
CA GLY A 68 -4.17 13.72 13.98
C GLY A 68 -5.33 12.78 14.32
N ARG A 69 -5.19 11.48 14.03
CA ARG A 69 -6.15 10.45 14.46
C ARG A 69 -5.44 9.26 15.13
N PRO A 70 -6.13 8.47 15.96
CA PRO A 70 -5.59 7.24 16.51
C PRO A 70 -5.16 6.28 15.39
N PHE A 71 -3.92 5.80 15.44
CA PHE A 71 -3.37 4.98 14.35
C PHE A 71 -4.05 3.62 14.22
N ALA A 72 -4.53 3.04 15.33
CA ALA A 72 -5.28 1.80 15.30
C ALA A 72 -6.57 1.95 14.47
N GLU A 73 -7.34 3.02 14.68
CA GLU A 73 -8.55 3.30 13.91
C GLU A 73 -8.26 3.50 12.42
N VAL A 74 -7.19 4.24 12.10
CA VAL A 74 -6.77 4.42 10.70
C VAL A 74 -6.30 3.10 10.07
N ALA A 75 -5.61 2.24 10.84
CA ALA A 75 -5.16 0.93 10.37
C ALA A 75 -6.36 0.01 10.09
N ASP A 76 -7.38 0.01 10.95
CA ASP A 76 -8.62 -0.74 10.73
C ASP A 76 -9.35 -0.25 9.48
N GLU A 77 -9.50 1.07 9.30
CA GLU A 77 -10.10 1.66 8.10
C GLU A 77 -9.35 1.31 6.81
N VAL A 78 -8.01 1.26 6.87
CA VAL A 78 -7.16 0.81 5.76
C VAL A 78 -7.41 -0.67 5.48
N ALA A 79 -7.41 -1.51 6.51
CA ALA A 79 -7.65 -2.95 6.38
C ALA A 79 -9.03 -3.23 5.75
N ASP A 80 -10.07 -2.55 6.19
CA ASP A 80 -11.43 -2.69 5.65
C ASP A 80 -11.49 -2.27 4.18
N ARG A 81 -10.79 -1.19 3.81
CA ARG A 81 -10.71 -0.78 2.41
C ARG A 81 -9.97 -1.81 1.55
N VAL A 82 -8.92 -2.45 2.06
CA VAL A 82 -8.21 -3.53 1.36
C VAL A 82 -9.13 -4.74 1.16
N ARG A 83 -9.86 -5.17 2.20
CA ARG A 83 -10.85 -6.26 2.11
C ARG A 83 -11.93 -5.97 1.08
N ALA A 84 -12.48 -4.76 1.11
CA ALA A 84 -13.51 -4.32 0.16
C ALA A 84 -13.00 -4.32 -1.28
N VAL A 85 -11.74 -3.92 -1.50
CA VAL A 85 -11.12 -4.02 -2.83
C VAL A 85 -10.99 -5.48 -3.23
N LEU A 86 -10.39 -6.33 -2.38
CA LEU A 86 -10.14 -7.74 -2.69
C LEU A 86 -11.41 -8.61 -2.75
N GLY A 87 -12.54 -8.09 -2.27
CA GLY A 87 -13.83 -8.78 -2.29
C GLY A 87 -13.95 -9.89 -1.25
N ASP A 88 -13.16 -9.84 -0.18
CA ASP A 88 -13.16 -10.84 0.89
C ASP A 88 -12.97 -10.17 2.26
N ASP A 89 -14.08 -10.09 3.01
CA ASP A 89 -14.17 -9.51 4.35
C ASP A 89 -13.51 -10.39 5.43
N THR A 90 -13.11 -11.62 5.09
CA THR A 90 -12.47 -12.56 6.02
C THR A 90 -10.94 -12.53 5.95
N LEU A 91 -10.36 -11.83 4.98
CA LEU A 91 -8.90 -11.75 4.83
C LEU A 91 -8.24 -11.15 6.07
N ALA A 92 -7.18 -11.81 6.52
CA ALA A 92 -6.23 -11.24 7.45
C ALA A 92 -5.43 -10.15 6.73
N VAL A 93 -5.49 -8.93 7.26
CA VAL A 93 -4.78 -7.77 6.72
C VAL A 93 -3.97 -7.14 7.85
N ASP A 94 -2.66 -7.19 7.70
CA ASP A 94 -1.69 -6.61 8.63
C ASP A 94 -1.24 -5.25 8.11
N VAL A 95 -1.62 -4.20 8.83
CA VAL A 95 -1.25 -2.82 8.51
C VAL A 95 -0.13 -2.35 9.42
N THR A 96 1.04 -2.11 8.84
CA THR A 96 2.20 -1.55 9.53
C THR A 96 2.25 -0.04 9.31
N VAL A 97 2.24 0.73 10.41
CA VAL A 97 2.54 2.16 10.39
C VAL A 97 4.06 2.32 10.48
N ALA A 98 4.71 2.55 9.34
CA ALA A 98 6.16 2.58 9.25
C ALA A 98 6.76 3.90 9.78
N ASP A 99 6.07 5.01 9.54
CA ASP A 99 6.45 6.34 10.02
C ASP A 99 5.23 7.28 10.02
N VAL A 100 5.37 8.46 10.61
CA VAL A 100 4.31 9.45 10.77
C VAL A 100 4.78 10.85 10.42
N GLY A 101 3.89 11.67 9.86
CA GLY A 101 4.24 13.03 9.44
C GLY A 101 3.10 14.03 9.60
N ALA A 102 3.45 15.32 9.60
CA ALA A 102 2.48 16.39 9.41
C ALA A 102 2.06 16.46 7.93
N ALA A 103 0.85 16.95 7.66
CA ALA A 103 0.42 17.28 6.31
C ALA A 103 1.21 18.51 5.80
N GLY A 104 2.38 18.26 5.22
CA GLY A 104 3.27 19.30 4.68
C GLY A 104 4.61 19.39 5.42
N GLY A 105 5.66 18.90 4.75
CA GLY A 105 7.05 19.35 4.86
C GLY A 105 7.85 18.92 6.09
N VAL A 106 8.84 18.04 5.88
CA VAL A 106 10.17 18.25 6.47
C VAL A 106 11.18 18.43 5.34
N GLU A 107 11.49 19.68 5.02
CA GLU A 107 12.85 19.98 4.60
C GLU A 107 13.71 19.78 5.85
N GLY A 108 14.50 18.71 5.89
CA GLY A 108 15.45 18.49 6.98
C GLY A 108 16.45 19.64 7.04
N PRO A 109 17.06 19.91 8.21
CA PRO A 109 18.04 20.99 8.31
C PRO A 109 19.16 20.75 7.29
N ALA A 110 19.44 21.75 6.45
CA ALA A 110 20.64 21.78 5.63
C ALA A 110 21.83 21.57 6.57
N ALA A 111 22.53 20.44 6.39
CA ALA A 111 23.71 20.11 7.17
C ALA A 111 24.77 21.24 7.01
N PRO A 112 25.52 21.57 8.08
CA PRO A 112 26.54 22.62 8.03
C PRO A 112 27.70 22.28 7.08
#